data_AF-A0A3N5FDH6-F1
#
_entry.id   AF-A0A3N5FDH6-F1
#
_cell.length_a   1.000
_cell.length_b   1.000
_cell.length_c   1.000
_cell.angle_alpha   90.00
_cell.angle_beta   90.00
_cell.angle_gamma   90.00
#
_symmetry.space_group_name_H-M   'P 1'
#
loop_
_entity.id
_entity.type
_entity.pdbx_description
1 polymer ?
#
loop_
_entity_poly.entity_id
_entity_poly.type
_entity_poly.pdbx_seq_one_letter_code
_entity_poly.pdbx_strand_id
1 'polypeptide(L)'
;PARAMRLLLAFVAAGIAGTLLRVPGIELPFAEAAVGASLLAVAALLGSRWRGLAPAMTLACAAGLLHGHAYGEAVIGAEATPIVAYLAGLMLVQSAVALACFQGARRWRNAAPAALGRARGVLAVVAGAMGSWGLAVGLIG
;
A
#
# COMPACT_ATOMS: atom_id res chain seq x y z
N PRO A 1 -4.43 -7.83 -17.50
CA PRO A 1 -2.98 -7.55 -17.39
C PRO A 1 -2.64 -6.05 -17.44
N ALA A 2 -3.03 -5.32 -18.49
CA ALA A 2 -2.70 -3.89 -18.65
C ALA A 2 -3.21 -2.99 -17.51
N ARG A 3 -4.43 -3.23 -17.02
CA ARG A 3 -4.98 -2.47 -15.88
C ARG A 3 -4.18 -2.65 -14.59
N ALA A 4 -3.79 -3.87 -14.26
CA ALA A 4 -3.00 -4.17 -13.07
C ALA A 4 -1.61 -3.52 -13.16
N MET A 5 -0.99 -3.57 -14.35
CA MET A 5 0.30 -2.91 -14.60
C MET A 5 0.21 -1.40 -14.39
N ARG A 6 -0.83 -0.73 -14.91
CA ARG A 6 -1.03 0.72 -14.69
C ARG A 6 -1.18 1.08 -13.21
N LEU A 7 -1.93 0.28 -12.45
CA LEU A 7 -2.10 0.48 -11.01
C LEU A 7 -0.78 0.28 -10.26
N LEU A 8 0.00 -0.74 -10.65
CA LEU A 8 1.32 -1.00 -10.07
C LEU A 8 2.29 0.16 -10.33
N LEU A 9 2.39 0.61 -11.59
CA LEU A 9 3.25 1.74 -11.96
C LEU A 9 2.84 3.02 -11.23
N ALA A 10 1.53 3.27 -11.10
CA ALA A 10 1.01 4.41 -10.35
C ALA A 10 1.38 4.34 -8.86
N PHE A 11 1.21 3.17 -8.23
CA PHE A 11 1.60 2.94 -6.84
C PHE A 11 3.11 3.13 -6.63
N VAL A 12 3.95 2.56 -7.50
CA VAL A 12 5.41 2.65 -7.41
C VAL A 12 5.89 4.09 -7.63
N ALA A 13 5.39 4.77 -8.66
CA ALA A 13 5.75 6.16 -8.93
C ALA A 13 5.33 7.09 -7.78
N ALA A 14 4.12 6.90 -7.25
CA ALA A 14 3.66 7.60 -6.07
C ALA A 14 4.49 7.25 -4.82
N GLY A 15 4.93 6.01 -4.68
CA GLY A 15 5.85 5.56 -3.62
C GLY A 15 7.17 6.32 -3.64
N ILE A 16 7.80 6.42 -4.81
CA ILE A 16 9.02 7.21 -4.99
C ILE A 16 8.79 8.67 -4.58
N ALA A 17 7.69 9.27 -5.05
CA ALA A 17 7.34 10.64 -4.69
C ALA A 17 7.14 10.79 -3.17
N GLY A 18 6.42 9.86 -2.53
CA GLY A 18 6.22 9.85 -1.08
C GLY A 18 7.53 9.76 -0.30
N THR A 19 8.44 8.89 -0.73
CA THR A 19 9.77 8.74 -0.13
C THR A 19 10.58 10.03 -0.25
N LEU A 20 10.60 10.63 -1.44
CA LEU A 20 11.29 11.90 -1.68
C LEU A 20 10.67 13.08 -0.89
N LEU A 21 9.36 13.07 -0.64
CA LEU A 21 8.70 14.05 0.21
C LEU A 21 9.09 13.92 1.69
N ARG A 22 9.37 12.70 2.17
CA ARG A 22 9.82 12.47 3.56
C ARG A 22 11.25 12.94 3.82
N VAL A 23 12.15 12.82 2.83
CA VAL A 23 13.58 13.19 2.95
C VAL A 23 13.83 14.59 3.53
N PRO A 24 13.17 15.67 3.08
CA PRO A 24 13.36 17.01 3.66
C PRO A 24 12.73 17.18 5.06
N GLY A 25 12.19 16.12 5.66
CA GLY A 25 11.61 16.14 7.00
C GLY A 25 10.13 16.53 7.04
N ILE A 26 9.41 16.49 5.91
CA ILE A 26 7.95 16.68 5.93
C ILE A 26 7.35 15.49 6.70
N GLU A 27 6.74 15.76 7.84
CA GLU A 27 6.10 14.75 8.68
C GLU A 27 4.63 14.64 8.34
N LEU A 28 4.17 13.41 8.11
CA LEU A 28 2.74 13.11 8.07
C LEU A 28 2.35 12.63 9.47
N PRO A 29 1.55 13.40 10.23
CA PRO A 29 1.05 12.91 11.50
C PRO A 29 0.22 11.65 11.25
N PHE A 30 0.40 10.64 12.11
CA PHE A 30 -0.28 9.36 12.01
C PHE A 30 -0.01 8.61 10.69
N ALA A 31 1.21 8.70 10.14
CA ALA A 31 1.59 8.03 8.88
C ALA A 31 1.25 6.52 8.89
N GLU A 32 1.51 5.82 9.99
CA GLU A 32 1.14 4.41 10.17
C GLU A 32 -0.37 4.18 10.09
N ALA A 33 -1.16 5.07 10.72
CA ALA A 33 -2.62 5.04 10.66
C ALA A 33 -3.12 5.24 9.24
N ALA A 34 -2.53 6.18 8.50
CA ALA A 34 -2.88 6.47 7.12
C ALA A 34 -2.57 5.29 6.19
N VAL A 35 -1.42 4.62 6.40
CA VAL A 35 -1.08 3.37 5.71
C VAL A 35 -2.12 2.29 6.00
N GLY A 36 -2.48 2.07 7.26
CA GLY A 36 -3.55 1.13 7.65
C GLY A 36 -4.91 1.48 7.03
N ALA A 37 -5.29 2.75 7.05
CA ALA A 37 -6.52 3.24 6.43
C ALA A 37 -6.55 3.01 4.92
N SER A 38 -5.39 3.10 4.25
CA SER A 38 -5.30 2.81 2.81
C SER A 38 -5.64 1.33 2.51
N LEU A 39 -5.25 0.39 3.37
CA LEU A 39 -5.60 -1.03 3.24
C LEU A 39 -7.11 -1.24 3.42
N LEU A 40 -7.72 -0.58 4.41
CA LEU A 40 -9.17 -0.60 4.62
C LEU A 40 -9.92 -0.04 3.41
N ALA A 41 -9.42 1.05 2.83
CA ALA A 41 -10.02 1.67 1.66
C ALA A 41 -9.90 0.77 0.40
N VAL A 42 -8.79 0.04 0.24
CA VAL A 42 -8.66 -0.99 -0.79
C VAL A 42 -9.67 -2.13 -0.56
N ALA A 43 -9.80 -2.61 0.67
CA ALA A 43 -10.78 -3.64 1.02
C ALA A 43 -12.23 -3.19 0.72
N ALA A 44 -12.57 -1.97 1.09
CA ALA A 44 -13.87 -1.36 0.81
C ALA A 44 -14.12 -1.23 -0.70
N LEU A 45 -13.13 -0.76 -1.47
CA LEU A 45 -13.24 -0.64 -2.93
C LEU A 45 -13.53 -2.01 -3.57
N LEU A 46 -12.83 -3.06 -3.14
CA LEU A 46 -13.01 -4.43 -3.62
C LEU A 46 -14.40 -5.01 -3.29
N GLY A 47 -14.97 -4.64 -2.14
CA GLY A 47 -16.32 -5.03 -1.72
C GLY A 47 -17.44 -4.19 -2.36
N SER A 48 -17.09 -3.06 -2.99
CA SER A 48 -18.06 -2.11 -3.51
C SER A 48 -18.49 -2.38 -4.96
N ARG A 49 -19.54 -1.67 -5.41
CA ARG A 49 -19.96 -1.62 -6.82
C ARG A 49 -19.05 -0.76 -7.70
N TRP A 50 -18.11 -0.01 -7.12
CA TRP A 50 -17.26 0.96 -7.82
C TRP A 50 -16.07 0.26 -8.48
N ARG A 51 -16.29 -0.32 -9.67
CA ARG A 51 -15.29 -1.13 -10.38
C ARG A 51 -14.47 -0.37 -11.43
N GLY A 52 -14.60 0.95 -11.49
CA GLY A 52 -13.94 1.83 -12.46
C GLY A 52 -12.43 1.95 -12.28
N LEU A 53 -11.71 2.31 -13.35
CA LEU A 53 -10.26 2.53 -13.29
C LEU A 53 -9.90 3.73 -12.41
N ALA A 54 -10.69 4.80 -12.49
CA ALA A 54 -10.45 6.04 -11.75
C ALA A 54 -10.32 5.84 -10.23
N PRO A 55 -11.31 5.27 -9.50
CA PRO A 55 -11.19 5.09 -8.05
C PRO A 55 -10.03 4.16 -7.67
N ALA A 56 -9.72 3.15 -8.49
CA ALA A 56 -8.57 2.28 -8.27
C ALA A 56 -7.24 3.01 -8.45
N MET A 57 -7.13 3.90 -9.44
CA MET A 57 -5.94 4.72 -9.67
C MET A 57 -5.74 5.72 -8.53
N THR A 58 -6.80 6.40 -8.09
CA THR A 58 -6.74 7.32 -6.95
C THR A 58 -6.22 6.61 -5.70
N LEU A 59 -6.76 5.43 -5.40
CA LEU A 59 -6.32 4.60 -4.28
C LEU A 59 -4.87 4.11 -4.43
N ALA A 60 -4.47 3.69 -5.64
CA ALA A 60 -3.10 3.26 -5.89
C ALA A 60 -2.10 4.41 -5.67
N CYS A 61 -2.39 5.62 -6.16
CA CYS A 61 -1.54 6.79 -5.93
C CYS A 61 -1.52 7.19 -4.46
N ALA A 62 -2.67 7.25 -3.80
CA ALA A 62 -2.74 7.63 -2.38
C ALA A 62 -2.00 6.61 -1.49
N ALA A 63 -2.24 5.32 -1.69
CA ALA A 63 -1.52 4.27 -0.98
C ALA A 63 -0.02 4.35 -1.27
N GLY A 64 0.38 4.55 -2.54
CA GLY A 64 1.78 4.72 -2.91
C GLY A 64 2.44 5.86 -2.15
N LEU A 65 1.85 7.06 -2.15
CA LEU A 65 2.37 8.21 -1.41
C LEU A 65 2.54 7.93 0.09
N LEU A 66 1.52 7.32 0.72
CA LEU A 66 1.54 7.04 2.16
C LEU A 66 2.59 6.00 2.54
N HIS A 67 2.68 4.90 1.79
CA HIS A 67 3.71 3.88 2.03
C HIS A 67 5.11 4.44 1.72
N GLY A 68 5.24 5.18 0.61
CA GLY A 68 6.47 5.85 0.21
C GLY A 68 7.00 6.78 1.28
N HIS A 69 6.11 7.58 1.88
CA HIS A 69 6.45 8.48 2.97
C HIS A 69 6.99 7.72 4.19
N ALA A 70 6.33 6.63 4.60
CA ALA A 70 6.82 5.76 5.67
C ALA A 70 8.17 5.11 5.34
N TYR A 71 8.35 4.63 4.11
CA TYR A 71 9.63 4.08 3.63
C TYR A 71 10.77 5.12 3.67
N GLY A 72 10.44 6.39 3.44
CA GLY A 72 11.41 7.48 3.44
C GLY A 72 12.08 7.76 4.78
N GLU A 73 11.51 7.28 5.90
CA GLU A 73 12.17 7.41 7.21
C GLU A 73 13.55 6.78 7.25
N ALA A 74 13.74 5.66 6.54
CA ALA A 74 14.99 4.92 6.53
C ALA A 74 16.15 5.67 5.83
N VAL A 75 15.85 6.73 5.07
CA VAL A 75 16.83 7.46 4.26
C VAL A 75 16.92 8.94 4.62
N ILE A 76 16.32 9.36 5.74
CA ILE A 76 16.49 10.71 6.27
C ILE A 76 17.97 10.95 6.60
N GLY A 77 18.52 12.07 6.14
CA GLY A 77 19.93 12.43 6.36
C GLY A 77 20.93 11.65 5.52
N ALA A 78 20.48 10.76 4.64
CA ALA A 78 21.36 10.03 3.73
C ALA A 78 21.84 10.93 2.57
N GLU A 79 23.01 10.62 2.03
CA GLU A 79 23.50 11.24 0.80
C GLU A 79 22.67 10.81 -0.42
N ALA A 80 22.79 11.56 -1.53
CA ALA A 80 22.00 11.32 -2.74
C ALA A 80 22.21 9.91 -3.34
N THR A 81 23.44 9.40 -3.35
CA THR A 81 23.76 8.09 -3.95
C THR A 81 23.06 6.92 -3.22
N PRO A 82 23.13 6.81 -1.88
CA PRO A 82 22.31 5.86 -1.10
C PRO A 82 20.81 5.99 -1.36
N ILE A 83 20.27 7.21 -1.48
CA ILE A 83 18.83 7.43 -1.74
C ILE A 83 18.43 6.83 -3.10
N VAL A 84 19.24 7.05 -4.14
CA VAL A 84 18.96 6.49 -5.47
C VAL A 84 18.99 4.96 -5.44
N ALA A 85 19.99 4.37 -4.78
CA ALA A 85 20.08 2.92 -4.63
C ALA A 85 18.88 2.34 -3.85
N TYR A 86 18.48 3.02 -2.77
CA TYR A 86 17.30 2.67 -1.98
C TYR A 86 16.03 2.71 -2.82
N LEU A 87 15.80 3.79 -3.57
CA LEU A 87 14.62 3.92 -4.44
C LEU A 87 14.58 2.85 -5.53
N ALA A 88 15.72 2.48 -6.10
CA ALA A 88 15.81 1.38 -7.07
C ALA A 88 15.44 0.04 -6.43
N GLY A 89 15.98 -0.25 -5.24
CA GLY A 89 15.61 -1.43 -4.46
C GLY A 89 14.12 -1.44 -4.08
N LEU A 90 13.59 -0.30 -3.66
CA LEU A 90 12.19 -0.12 -3.31
C LEU A 90 11.27 -0.42 -4.49
N MET A 91 11.58 0.11 -5.68
CA MET A 91 10.82 -0.19 -6.90
C MET A 91 10.78 -1.69 -7.20
N LEU A 92 11.92 -2.37 -7.07
CA LEU A 92 12.04 -3.80 -7.32
C LEU A 92 11.24 -4.62 -6.32
N VAL A 93 11.43 -4.36 -5.01
CA VAL A 93 10.76 -5.10 -3.94
C VAL A 93 9.25 -4.87 -3.99
N GLN A 94 8.79 -3.62 -4.14
CA GLN A 94 7.35 -3.34 -4.20
C GLN A 94 6.68 -3.93 -5.44
N SER A 95 7.38 -3.95 -6.58
CA SER A 95 6.89 -4.65 -7.76
C SER A 95 6.78 -6.15 -7.53
N ALA A 96 7.81 -6.78 -6.95
CA ALA A 96 7.81 -8.21 -6.65
C ALA A 96 6.69 -8.59 -5.66
N VAL A 97 6.54 -7.84 -4.57
CA VAL A 97 5.48 -8.04 -3.56
C VAL A 97 4.10 -7.88 -4.20
N ALA A 98 3.88 -6.83 -4.99
CA ALA A 98 2.58 -6.61 -5.64
C ALA A 98 2.23 -7.73 -6.63
N LEU A 99 3.19 -8.22 -7.40
CA LEU A 99 3.01 -9.39 -8.27
C LEU A 99 2.69 -10.65 -7.45
N ALA A 100 3.41 -10.90 -6.36
CA ALA A 100 3.17 -12.05 -5.48
C ALA A 100 1.75 -11.99 -4.88
N CYS A 101 1.34 -10.84 -4.34
CA CYS A 101 -0.01 -10.60 -3.82
C CYS A 101 -1.09 -10.81 -4.88
N PHE A 102 -0.89 -10.27 -6.10
CA PHE A 102 -1.83 -10.44 -7.20
C PHE A 102 -1.99 -11.93 -7.57
N GLN A 103 -0.88 -12.66 -7.69
CA GLN A 103 -0.92 -14.08 -8.00
C GLN A 103 -1.54 -14.91 -6.87
N GLY A 104 -1.19 -14.63 -5.61
CA GLY A 104 -1.76 -15.26 -4.43
C GLY A 104 -3.26 -15.04 -4.35
N ALA A 105 -3.73 -13.80 -4.50
CA ALA A 105 -5.15 -13.47 -4.51
C ALA A 105 -5.91 -14.17 -5.64
N ARG A 106 -5.31 -14.31 -6.83
CA ARG A 106 -5.89 -15.07 -7.95
C ARG A 106 -5.99 -16.56 -7.63
N ARG A 107 -4.93 -17.19 -7.12
CA ARG A 107 -4.92 -18.61 -6.74
C ARG A 107 -5.96 -18.88 -5.67
N TRP A 108 -5.99 -18.06 -4.63
CA TRP A 108 -6.96 -18.18 -3.55
C TRP A 108 -8.40 -18.00 -4.04
N ARG A 109 -8.65 -17.03 -4.94
CA ARG A 109 -9.98 -16.87 -5.55
C ARG A 109 -10.45 -18.11 -6.29
N ASN A 110 -9.55 -18.77 -7.00
CA ASN A 110 -9.90 -19.93 -7.81
C ASN A 110 -10.07 -21.20 -6.96
N ALA A 111 -9.47 -21.25 -5.78
CA ALA A 111 -9.57 -22.39 -4.85
C ALA A 111 -10.72 -22.27 -3.83
N ALA A 112 -11.22 -21.06 -3.54
CA ALA A 112 -12.21 -20.84 -2.49
C ALA A 112 -13.67 -21.05 -2.97
N PRO A 113 -14.54 -21.73 -2.18
CA PRO A 113 -15.97 -21.86 -2.49
C PRO A 113 -16.68 -20.50 -2.57
N ALA A 114 -17.67 -20.38 -3.47
CA ALA A 114 -18.42 -19.14 -3.72
C ALA A 114 -19.06 -18.51 -2.47
N ALA A 115 -19.37 -19.32 -1.45
CA ALA A 115 -19.95 -18.87 -0.18
C ALA A 115 -19.03 -17.95 0.66
N LEU A 116 -17.70 -18.03 0.47
CA LEU A 116 -16.73 -17.17 1.17
C LEU A 116 -16.62 -15.75 0.57
N GLY A 117 -17.37 -15.43 -0.48
CA GLY A 117 -17.32 -14.11 -1.15
C GLY A 117 -17.43 -12.91 -0.21
N ARG A 118 -18.26 -13.00 0.84
CA ARG A 118 -18.46 -11.96 1.86
C ARG A 118 -17.38 -11.93 2.95
N ALA A 119 -16.78 -13.08 3.29
CA ALA A 119 -15.70 -13.15 4.28
C ALA A 119 -14.39 -12.49 3.80
N ARG A 120 -14.26 -12.25 2.50
CA ARG A 120 -13.06 -11.67 1.86
C ARG A 120 -12.86 -10.19 2.18
N GLY A 121 -13.96 -9.42 2.25
CA GLY A 121 -13.90 -8.02 2.68
C GLY A 121 -13.56 -7.94 4.16
N VAL A 122 -14.12 -8.83 4.98
CA VAL A 122 -13.86 -8.90 6.43
C VAL A 122 -12.40 -9.27 6.71
N LEU A 123 -11.83 -10.26 6.03
CA LEU A 123 -10.42 -10.64 6.19
C LEU A 123 -9.46 -9.51 5.78
N ALA A 124 -9.77 -8.77 4.71
CA ALA A 124 -8.98 -7.62 4.30
C ALA A 124 -9.11 -6.44 5.28
N VAL A 125 -10.29 -6.24 5.86
CA VAL A 125 -10.51 -5.26 6.95
C VAL A 125 -9.78 -5.65 8.22
N VAL A 126 -9.79 -6.93 8.61
CA VAL A 126 -9.08 -7.43 9.79
C VAL A 126 -7.57 -7.30 9.64
N ALA A 127 -7.01 -7.62 8.47
CA ALA A 127 -5.59 -7.42 8.20
C ALA A 127 -5.18 -5.93 8.23
N GLY A 128 -6.02 -5.04 7.70
CA GLY A 128 -5.80 -3.59 7.81
C GLY A 128 -5.91 -3.08 9.24
N ALA A 129 -6.87 -3.61 10.02
CA ALA A 129 -7.08 -3.27 11.42
C ALA A 129 -5.93 -3.73 12.33
N MET A 130 -5.32 -4.89 12.04
CA MET A 130 -4.11 -5.36 12.73
C MET A 130 -2.91 -4.44 12.48
N GLY A 131 -2.80 -3.84 11.29
CA GLY A 131 -1.78 -2.82 11.00
C GLY A 131 -1.97 -1.55 11.84
N SER A 132 -3.21 -1.15 12.11
CA SER A 132 -3.54 -0.01 12.98
C SER A 132 -3.41 -0.30 14.49
N TRP A 133 -3.22 -1.56 14.89
CA TRP A 133 -3.11 -1.96 16.30
C TRP A 133 -1.84 -1.41 16.98
N GLY A 134 -0.81 -1.05 16.21
CA GLY A 134 0.38 -0.36 16.72
C GLY A 134 0.09 0.98 17.42
N LEU A 135 -0.94 1.70 16.95
CA LEU A 135 -1.38 2.97 17.55
C LEU A 135 -2.02 2.78 18.93
N ALA A 136 -2.73 1.67 19.13
CA ALA A 136 -3.37 1.37 20.41
C ALA A 136 -2.33 1.05 21.49
N VAL A 137 -1.18 0.49 21.11
CA VAL A 137 -0.09 0.19 22.04
C VAL A 137 0.78 1.44 22.31
N GLY A 138 1.04 2.26 21.28
CA GLY A 138 1.82 3.50 21.43
C GLY A 138 1.13 4.67 22.14
N LEU A 139 -0.19 4.60 22.36
CA LEU A 139 -0.94 5.58 23.17
C LEU A 139 -1.07 5.16 24.65
N ILE A 140 -0.66 3.94 25.00
CA ILE A 140 -0.76 3.36 26.35
C ILE A 140 0.64 3.17 26.98
N GLY A 141 1.72 3.37 26.23
CA GLY A 141 3.12 3.36 26.70
C GLY A 141 3.77 4.72 26.57
#